data_AF-D2S597-F1
#
_entry.id   AF-D2S597-F1
#
_cell.length_a   1.000
_cell.length_b   1.000
_cell.length_c   1.000
_cell.angle_alpha   90.00
_cell.angle_beta   90.00
_cell.angle_gamma   90.00
#
_symmetry.space_group_name_H-M   'P 1'
#
loop_
_entity.id
_entity.type
_entity.pdbx_description
1 polymer ?
#
loop_
_entity_poly.entity_id
_entity_poly.type
_entity_poly.pdbx_seq_one_letter_code
_entity_poly.pdbx_strand_id
1 'polypeptide(L)'
;MASLIARVTSTSTRAPLARLLTSPLGLDVWEVGADHLVLQADEAQAGRLQAMGYDVEQLRMTEQYLSAFATDAAGYHTVATLEQDLRRLAEAHPEIAELHEIGRSVEDRPLWALRIGERRGSTRKVAFLGCHHAREWISVEVPYLLAEHLLQTSSSEPVQGWLQQGEVWVAPMVNPDGHEYTRTENRLWRKNRRRNRDGSVGVDPNRNYGYMWGTLDVNTSSHVPADETYVGPRAFSEPEVRAVRDLVARQLFGGVLTYHSYSQLLLYPWGYTSEPVEDEADLGEMRELAEEMHQLIKGVHGTTYTPQQSSQLYPTAGDTADWTYGEYDAPSLTVELRPASALDGGFVLPPDQIQPCWEENRPAALHFIDHVLGRPAR
;
A
#
# COMPACT_ATOMS: atom_id res chain seq x y z
N MET A 1 2.67 25.78 10.99
CA MET A 1 1.29 26.11 11.40
C MET A 1 0.73 24.88 12.10
N ALA A 2 -0.10 25.04 13.12
CA ALA A 2 -0.71 23.89 13.77
C ALA A 2 -1.69 23.23 12.80
N SER A 3 -1.58 21.90 12.62
CA SER A 3 -2.55 21.12 11.85
C SER A 3 -3.43 20.29 12.77
N LEU A 4 -4.60 19.94 12.28
CA LEU A 4 -5.61 19.15 12.97
C LEU A 4 -6.05 17.97 12.10
N ILE A 5 -6.53 16.94 12.76
CA ILE A 5 -7.27 15.85 12.13
C ILE A 5 -8.75 16.22 12.22
N ALA A 6 -9.39 16.35 11.05
CA ALA A 6 -10.76 16.82 10.94
C ALA A 6 -11.65 15.73 10.35
N ARG A 7 -12.85 15.59 10.94
CA ARG A 7 -13.97 14.89 10.33
C ARG A 7 -14.81 15.90 9.57
N VAL A 8 -15.05 15.64 8.30
CA VAL A 8 -15.83 16.51 7.42
C VAL A 8 -17.11 15.78 7.03
N THR A 9 -18.26 16.38 7.32
CA THR A 9 -19.58 15.85 6.96
C THR A 9 -20.32 16.85 6.10
N SER A 10 -21.38 16.36 5.43
CA SER A 10 -22.30 17.23 4.72
C SER A 10 -23.70 16.65 4.72
N THR A 11 -24.67 17.46 5.14
CA THR A 11 -26.11 17.17 5.02
C THR A 11 -26.72 17.86 3.79
N SER A 12 -25.92 18.63 3.04
CA SER A 12 -26.38 19.46 1.93
C SER A 12 -26.20 18.76 0.58
N THR A 13 -27.28 18.68 -0.20
CA THR A 13 -27.21 18.22 -1.60
C THR A 13 -26.41 19.13 -2.51
N ARG A 14 -26.13 20.38 -2.09
CA ARG A 14 -25.32 21.36 -2.84
C ARG A 14 -23.82 21.23 -2.57
N ALA A 15 -23.44 20.50 -1.52
CA ALA A 15 -22.05 20.28 -1.13
C ALA A 15 -21.81 18.79 -0.81
N PRO A 16 -22.00 17.86 -1.76
CA PRO A 16 -21.76 16.44 -1.50
C PRO A 16 -20.28 16.19 -1.17
N LEU A 17 -19.99 15.20 -0.31
CA LEU A 17 -18.61 14.85 0.06
C LEU A 17 -17.79 14.36 -1.13
N ALA A 18 -18.42 13.66 -2.09
CA ALA A 18 -17.79 13.23 -3.34
C ALA A 18 -17.17 14.39 -4.13
N ARG A 19 -17.67 15.62 -3.95
CA ARG A 19 -17.07 16.82 -4.56
C ARG A 19 -15.68 17.11 -3.99
N LEU A 20 -15.42 16.85 -2.72
CA LEU A 20 -14.10 17.07 -2.10
C LEU A 20 -13.06 16.10 -2.65
N LEU A 21 -13.45 14.86 -2.96
CA LEU A 21 -12.60 13.87 -3.62
C LEU A 21 -12.33 14.22 -5.09
N THR A 22 -13.23 14.98 -5.72
CA THR A 22 -13.13 15.36 -7.12
C THR A 22 -12.67 16.81 -7.36
N SER A 23 -12.32 17.55 -6.30
CA SER A 23 -11.89 18.95 -6.43
C SER A 23 -10.41 19.11 -6.11
N PRO A 24 -9.66 19.97 -6.85
CA PRO A 24 -8.25 20.23 -6.61
C PRO A 24 -8.08 21.19 -5.41
N LEU A 25 -8.40 20.68 -4.22
CA LEU A 25 -8.36 21.44 -2.97
C LEU A 25 -7.07 21.23 -2.19
N GLY A 26 -6.21 20.30 -2.63
CA GLY A 26 -4.97 19.94 -1.94
C GLY A 26 -5.23 19.36 -0.54
N LEU A 27 -6.32 18.59 -0.40
CA LEU A 27 -6.69 17.97 0.88
C LEU A 27 -5.93 16.65 1.04
N ASP A 28 -5.35 16.44 2.22
CA ASP A 28 -4.80 15.14 2.61
C ASP A 28 -5.90 14.29 3.24
N VAL A 29 -6.68 13.62 2.39
CA VAL A 29 -7.78 12.74 2.82
C VAL A 29 -7.19 11.41 3.28
N TRP A 30 -7.51 11.02 4.51
CA TRP A 30 -7.03 9.81 5.15
C TRP A 30 -8.06 8.68 5.14
N GLU A 31 -9.34 9.02 5.26
CA GLU A 31 -10.44 8.07 5.36
C GLU A 31 -11.64 8.56 4.55
N VAL A 32 -12.31 7.65 3.86
CA VAL A 32 -13.56 7.89 3.14
C VAL A 32 -14.64 6.98 3.73
N GLY A 33 -15.51 7.57 4.55
CA GLY A 33 -16.70 6.92 5.08
C GLY A 33 -17.93 7.22 4.22
N ALA A 34 -19.02 6.49 4.47
CA ALA A 34 -20.28 6.67 3.73
C ALA A 34 -20.90 8.08 3.93
N ASP A 35 -20.72 8.67 5.10
CA ASP A 35 -21.32 9.95 5.51
C ASP A 35 -20.28 11.01 5.94
N HIS A 36 -18.98 10.70 5.84
CA HIS A 36 -17.91 11.58 6.29
C HIS A 36 -16.58 11.32 5.59
N LEU A 37 -15.69 12.31 5.64
CA LEU A 37 -14.27 12.15 5.34
C LEU A 37 -13.45 12.43 6.60
N VAL A 38 -12.32 11.75 6.76
CA VAL A 38 -11.29 12.16 7.72
C VAL A 38 -10.09 12.68 6.93
N LEU A 39 -9.58 13.85 7.30
CA LEU A 39 -8.45 14.47 6.63
C LEU A 39 -7.52 15.19 7.63
N GLN A 40 -6.26 15.36 7.24
CA GLN A 40 -5.39 16.34 7.90
C GLN A 40 -5.58 17.70 7.22
N ALA A 41 -5.81 18.73 8.03
CA ALA A 41 -5.95 20.11 7.56
C ALA A 41 -5.24 21.10 8.48
N ASP A 42 -4.83 22.24 7.93
CA ASP A 42 -4.57 23.44 8.71
C ASP A 42 -5.85 24.26 8.95
N GLU A 43 -5.75 25.30 9.79
CA GLU A 43 -6.88 26.18 10.10
C GLU A 43 -7.47 26.87 8.85
N ALA A 44 -6.65 27.19 7.85
CA ALA A 44 -7.10 27.86 6.64
C ALA A 44 -7.90 26.90 5.74
N GLN A 45 -7.45 25.65 5.60
CA GLN A 45 -8.18 24.59 4.91
C GLN A 45 -9.51 24.28 5.62
N ALA A 46 -9.51 24.15 6.95
CA ALA A 46 -10.73 23.95 7.72
C ALA A 46 -11.73 25.09 7.52
N GLY A 47 -11.28 26.35 7.63
CA GLY A 47 -12.12 27.52 7.38
C GLY A 47 -12.65 27.60 5.94
N ARG A 48 -11.83 27.20 4.95
CA ARG A 48 -12.25 27.12 3.54
C ARG A 48 -13.37 26.09 3.36
N LEU A 49 -13.25 24.91 3.97
CA LEU A 49 -14.28 23.86 3.90
C LEU A 49 -15.60 24.33 4.54
N GLN A 50 -15.54 24.98 5.70
CA GLN A 50 -16.72 25.59 6.34
C GLN A 50 -17.38 26.65 5.44
N ALA A 51 -16.58 27.52 4.81
CA ALA A 51 -17.09 28.52 3.88
C ALA A 51 -17.71 27.90 2.60
N MET A 52 -17.27 26.69 2.23
CA MET A 52 -17.86 25.90 1.14
C MET A 52 -19.16 25.18 1.55
N GLY A 53 -19.56 25.26 2.82
CA GLY A 53 -20.79 24.69 3.35
C GLY A 53 -20.65 23.26 3.89
N TYR A 54 -19.44 22.83 4.22
CA TYR A 54 -19.20 21.56 4.91
C TYR A 54 -19.15 21.75 6.42
N ASP A 55 -19.64 20.76 7.15
CA ASP A 55 -19.46 20.69 8.60
C ASP A 55 -18.06 20.11 8.88
N VAL A 56 -17.24 20.85 9.62
CA VAL A 56 -15.87 20.44 9.96
C VAL A 56 -15.74 20.30 11.47
N GLU A 57 -15.65 19.07 11.92
CA GLU A 57 -15.41 18.70 13.31
C GLU A 57 -13.91 18.43 13.51
N GLN A 58 -13.28 19.19 14.40
CA GLN A 58 -11.92 18.88 14.83
C GLN A 58 -11.95 17.64 15.74
N LEU A 59 -11.36 16.54 15.28
CA LEU A 59 -11.22 15.33 16.10
C LEU A 59 -10.10 15.49 17.11
N ARG A 60 -8.90 15.86 16.65
CA ARG A 60 -7.68 16.04 17.47
C ARG A 60 -6.71 17.01 16.81
N MET A 61 -5.83 17.62 17.60
CA MET A 61 -4.62 18.24 17.03
C MET A 61 -3.68 17.16 16.51
N THR A 62 -2.95 17.43 15.42
CA THR A 62 -1.98 16.47 14.87
C THR A 62 -0.91 16.07 15.88
N GLU A 63 -0.39 17.03 16.66
CA GLU A 63 0.60 16.74 17.71
C GLU A 63 0.04 15.80 18.79
N GLN A 64 -1.21 16.01 19.21
CA GLN A 64 -1.89 15.13 20.16
C GLN A 64 -2.09 13.74 19.58
N TYR A 65 -2.50 13.64 18.32
CA TYR A 65 -2.65 12.38 17.60
C TYR A 65 -1.33 11.60 17.54
N LEU A 66 -0.23 12.26 17.16
CA LEU A 66 1.10 11.64 17.14
C LEU A 66 1.54 11.16 18.53
N SER A 67 1.34 11.99 19.57
CA SER A 67 1.73 11.65 20.94
C SER A 67 0.92 10.49 21.53
N ALA A 68 -0.36 10.35 21.13
CA ALA A 68 -1.28 9.35 21.68
C ALA A 68 -0.92 7.92 21.29
N PHE A 69 -0.30 7.73 20.12
CA PHE A 69 -0.01 6.40 19.57
C PHE A 69 1.49 6.04 19.58
N ALA A 70 2.25 6.69 20.46
CA ALA A 70 3.68 6.47 20.74
C ALA A 70 4.60 6.67 19.52
N THR A 71 5.36 7.78 19.58
CA THR A 71 6.36 8.20 18.58
C THR A 71 7.71 7.50 18.70
N ASP A 72 7.93 6.66 19.71
CA ASP A 72 9.14 5.85 19.74
C ASP A 72 8.94 4.73 18.74
N ALA A 73 9.59 4.86 17.59
CA ALA A 73 9.64 3.86 16.53
C ALA A 73 10.29 2.52 16.96
N ALA A 74 10.33 2.24 18.25
CA ALA A 74 10.71 0.99 18.87
C ALA A 74 9.76 -0.11 18.38
N GLY A 75 10.30 -1.03 17.58
CA GLY A 75 9.56 -2.16 17.02
C GLY A 75 9.26 -2.06 15.53
N TYR A 76 9.30 -0.87 14.93
CA TYR A 76 9.21 -0.70 13.46
C TYR A 76 10.60 -0.59 12.85
N HIS A 77 10.80 -1.21 11.69
CA HIS A 77 12.07 -1.17 10.99
C HIS A 77 12.39 0.25 10.48
N THR A 78 13.67 0.62 10.59
CA THR A 78 14.32 1.63 9.74
C THR A 78 14.70 1.00 8.40
N VAL A 79 15.11 1.80 7.41
CA VAL A 79 15.77 1.28 6.20
C VAL A 79 16.98 0.40 6.57
N ALA A 80 17.81 0.86 7.51
CA ALA A 80 19.05 0.18 7.87
C ALA A 80 18.80 -1.18 8.57
N THR A 81 17.85 -1.22 9.50
CA THR A 81 17.50 -2.46 10.22
C THR A 81 16.77 -3.44 9.30
N LEU A 82 15.86 -2.96 8.44
CA LEU A 82 15.20 -3.81 7.45
C LEU A 82 16.22 -4.44 6.51
N GLU A 83 17.17 -3.66 5.97
CA GLU A 83 18.23 -4.19 5.12
C GLU A 83 19.06 -5.25 5.86
N GLN A 84 19.45 -4.96 7.11
CA GLN A 84 20.24 -5.90 7.91
C GLN A 84 19.49 -7.22 8.15
N ASP A 85 18.20 -7.16 8.45
CA ASP A 85 17.40 -8.34 8.73
C ASP A 85 17.08 -9.13 7.45
N LEU A 86 16.79 -8.47 6.33
CA LEU A 86 16.67 -9.14 5.02
C LEU A 86 17.97 -9.83 4.59
N ARG A 87 19.14 -9.20 4.82
CA ARG A 87 20.45 -9.83 4.58
C ARG A 87 20.63 -11.06 5.46
N ARG A 88 20.27 -10.97 6.75
CA ARG A 88 20.35 -12.09 7.69
C ARG A 88 19.46 -13.26 7.26
N LEU A 89 18.23 -12.97 6.81
CA LEU A 89 17.32 -13.99 6.28
C LEU A 89 17.93 -14.70 5.05
N ALA A 90 18.52 -13.94 4.11
CA ALA A 90 19.17 -14.52 2.95
C ALA A 90 20.41 -15.38 3.30
N GLU A 91 21.23 -14.91 4.24
CA GLU A 91 22.45 -15.60 4.69
C GLU A 91 22.15 -16.86 5.51
N ALA A 92 21.04 -16.88 6.26
CA ALA A 92 20.60 -18.03 7.03
C ALA A 92 19.99 -19.16 6.17
N HIS A 93 19.50 -18.83 4.97
CA HIS A 93 18.82 -19.76 4.06
C HIS A 93 19.37 -19.68 2.61
N PRO A 94 20.70 -19.80 2.40
CA PRO A 94 21.34 -19.49 1.12
C PRO A 94 20.93 -20.42 -0.03
N GLU A 95 20.31 -21.57 0.26
CA GLU A 95 19.81 -22.54 -0.71
C GLU A 95 18.50 -22.12 -1.39
N ILE A 96 17.67 -21.32 -0.71
CA ILE A 96 16.35 -20.89 -1.20
C ILE A 96 16.16 -19.37 -1.18
N ALA A 97 17.00 -18.60 -0.48
CA ALA A 97 16.85 -17.15 -0.34
C ALA A 97 17.97 -16.38 -1.04
N GLU A 98 17.61 -15.29 -1.71
CA GLU A 98 18.55 -14.37 -2.34
C GLU A 98 18.05 -12.93 -2.24
N LEU A 99 18.91 -12.02 -1.76
CA LEU A 99 18.58 -10.61 -1.64
C LEU A 99 19.02 -9.86 -2.91
N HIS A 100 18.06 -9.24 -3.59
CA HIS A 100 18.28 -8.50 -4.83
C HIS A 100 18.11 -7.00 -4.62
N GLU A 101 19.09 -6.21 -5.05
CA GLU A 101 18.90 -4.76 -5.24
C GLU A 101 18.11 -4.58 -6.53
N ILE A 102 16.84 -4.18 -6.43
CA ILE A 102 15.95 -4.02 -7.60
C ILE A 102 16.02 -2.63 -8.20
N GLY A 103 16.63 -1.69 -7.51
CA GLY A 103 16.85 -0.32 -7.94
C GLY A 103 17.31 0.55 -6.77
N ARG A 104 17.35 1.86 -7.00
CA ARG A 104 17.70 2.85 -5.98
C ARG A 104 16.72 4.00 -5.98
N SER A 105 16.50 4.60 -4.82
CA SER A 105 15.57 5.72 -4.61
C SER A 105 16.13 7.05 -5.12
N VAL A 106 15.35 8.12 -4.99
CA VAL A 106 15.77 9.50 -5.33
C VAL A 106 17.04 9.92 -4.58
N GLU A 107 17.16 9.53 -3.31
CA GLU A 107 18.30 9.84 -2.43
C GLU A 107 19.36 8.72 -2.42
N ASP A 108 19.37 7.85 -3.45
CA ASP A 108 20.36 6.77 -3.68
C ASP A 108 20.38 5.68 -2.60
N ARG A 109 19.25 5.41 -1.94
CA ARG A 109 19.09 4.24 -1.07
C ARG A 109 18.72 3.00 -1.88
N PRO A 110 19.30 1.82 -1.61
CA PRO A 110 18.92 0.60 -2.30
C PRO A 110 17.48 0.20 -1.98
N LEU A 111 16.76 -0.27 -3.00
CA LEU A 111 15.49 -0.96 -2.85
C LEU A 111 15.76 -2.45 -2.91
N TRP A 112 15.34 -3.18 -1.88
CA TRP A 112 15.61 -4.60 -1.74
C TRP A 112 14.36 -5.43 -2.02
N ALA A 113 14.54 -6.54 -2.74
CA ALA A 113 13.57 -7.62 -2.81
C ALA A 113 14.24 -8.94 -2.39
N LEU A 114 13.63 -9.66 -1.46
CA LEU A 114 14.05 -11.01 -1.10
C LEU A 114 13.31 -12.02 -1.98
N ARG A 115 14.06 -12.78 -2.78
CA ARG A 115 13.56 -13.88 -3.59
C ARG A 115 13.68 -15.18 -2.81
N ILE A 116 12.57 -15.90 -2.65
CA ILE A 116 12.45 -17.13 -1.86
C ILE A 116 11.93 -18.26 -2.77
N GLY A 117 12.67 -19.36 -2.88
CA GLY A 117 12.30 -20.53 -3.68
C GLY A 117 13.53 -21.28 -4.21
N GLU A 118 13.36 -22.49 -4.72
CA GLU A 118 14.49 -23.24 -5.28
C GLU A 118 15.07 -22.57 -6.53
N ARG A 119 16.40 -22.54 -6.68
CA ARG A 119 17.12 -21.94 -7.83
C ARG A 119 17.03 -22.78 -9.11
N ARG A 120 15.82 -23.13 -9.55
CA ARG A 120 15.57 -23.91 -10.77
C ARG A 120 15.03 -23.08 -11.94
N GLY A 121 14.88 -21.77 -11.76
CA GLY A 121 14.34 -20.87 -12.78
C GLY A 121 12.85 -21.14 -13.04
N SER A 122 12.02 -21.04 -12.00
CA SER A 122 10.58 -21.25 -12.16
C SER A 122 9.96 -20.12 -12.97
N THR A 123 8.95 -20.44 -13.78
CA THR A 123 8.07 -19.45 -14.42
C THR A 123 6.94 -18.99 -13.51
N ARG A 124 6.73 -19.66 -12.38
CA ARG A 124 5.65 -19.37 -11.44
C ARG A 124 6.18 -18.52 -10.31
N LYS A 125 5.80 -17.25 -10.31
CA LYS A 125 6.30 -16.28 -9.34
C LYS A 125 5.16 -15.42 -8.82
N VAL A 126 5.22 -15.07 -7.54
CA VAL A 126 4.28 -14.17 -6.88
C VAL A 126 5.05 -13.06 -6.19
N ALA A 127 4.52 -11.83 -6.20
CA ALA A 127 5.17 -10.68 -5.58
C ALA A 127 4.35 -10.10 -4.42
N PHE A 128 5.04 -9.72 -3.36
CA PHE A 128 4.51 -8.98 -2.22
C PHE A 128 5.26 -7.66 -2.08
N LEU A 129 4.53 -6.55 -2.13
CA LEU A 129 5.09 -5.20 -2.07
C LEU A 129 4.56 -4.47 -0.83
N GLY A 130 5.36 -3.56 -0.29
CA GLY A 130 4.97 -2.73 0.85
C GLY A 130 5.57 -1.32 0.81
N CYS A 131 5.00 -0.43 1.62
CA CYS A 131 5.49 0.93 1.83
C CYS A 131 5.69 1.72 0.52
N HIS A 132 4.67 1.75 -0.34
CA HIS A 132 4.59 2.78 -1.37
C HIS A 132 4.35 4.15 -0.74
N HIS A 133 3.49 4.22 0.28
CA HIS A 133 3.32 5.43 1.09
C HIS A 133 4.14 5.34 2.38
N ALA A 134 4.94 6.36 2.63
CA ALA A 134 5.94 6.34 3.69
C ALA A 134 5.37 6.27 5.12
N ARG A 135 4.21 6.90 5.37
CA ARG A 135 3.58 6.94 6.70
C ARG A 135 2.98 5.62 7.16
N GLU A 136 2.85 4.65 6.26
CA GLU A 136 2.14 3.39 6.47
C GLU A 136 3.07 2.30 7.02
N TRP A 137 3.68 2.53 8.18
CA TRP A 137 4.77 1.69 8.69
C TRP A 137 4.43 0.20 8.81
N ILE A 138 3.18 -0.15 9.15
CA ILE A 138 2.74 -1.55 9.23
C ILE A 138 2.84 -2.30 7.88
N SER A 139 2.77 -1.56 6.76
CA SER A 139 2.96 -2.11 5.42
C SER A 139 4.41 -2.51 5.11
N VAL A 140 5.38 -2.11 5.93
CA VAL A 140 6.75 -2.65 5.89
C VAL A 140 6.81 -3.99 6.63
N GLU A 141 6.20 -4.04 7.81
CA GLU A 141 6.34 -5.15 8.75
C GLU A 141 5.65 -6.42 8.28
N VAL A 142 4.41 -6.32 7.79
CA VAL A 142 3.63 -7.48 7.34
C VAL A 142 4.32 -8.26 6.21
N PRO A 143 4.78 -7.64 5.10
CA PRO A 143 5.53 -8.38 4.09
C PRO A 143 6.89 -8.88 4.59
N TYR A 144 7.59 -8.16 5.47
CA TYR A 144 8.81 -8.68 6.10
C TYR A 144 8.55 -9.97 6.91
N LEU A 145 7.51 -9.98 7.75
CA LEU A 145 7.12 -11.14 8.56
C LEU A 145 6.64 -12.32 7.69
N LEU A 146 6.04 -12.04 6.52
CA LEU A 146 5.76 -13.07 5.52
C LEU A 146 7.04 -13.74 5.02
N ALA A 147 8.05 -12.95 4.65
CA ALA A 147 9.34 -13.47 4.20
C ALA A 147 10.01 -14.34 5.27
N GLU A 148 10.04 -13.85 6.52
CA GLU A 148 10.56 -14.60 7.66
C GLU A 148 9.80 -15.92 7.87
N HIS A 149 8.47 -15.88 7.85
CA HIS A 149 7.64 -17.05 8.06
C HIS A 149 7.85 -18.14 6.98
N LEU A 150 7.92 -17.75 5.70
CA LEU A 150 8.16 -18.68 4.60
C LEU A 150 9.50 -19.40 4.74
N LEU A 151 10.55 -18.70 5.20
CA LEU A 151 11.87 -19.31 5.42
C LEU A 151 11.87 -20.25 6.63
N GLN A 152 11.26 -19.83 7.74
CA GLN A 152 11.12 -20.64 8.96
C GLN A 152 10.30 -21.92 8.74
N THR A 153 9.37 -21.91 7.78
CA THR A 153 8.47 -23.02 7.48
C THR A 153 8.77 -23.69 6.13
N SER A 154 9.91 -23.38 5.51
CA SER A 154 10.30 -23.83 4.17
C SER A 154 10.36 -25.36 3.99
N SER A 155 10.51 -26.12 5.08
CA SER A 155 10.51 -27.58 5.10
C SER A 155 9.16 -28.22 5.44
N SER A 156 8.08 -27.43 5.52
CA SER A 156 6.74 -27.90 5.89
C SER A 156 5.73 -27.60 4.79
N GLU A 157 4.83 -28.53 4.53
CA GLU A 157 3.72 -28.29 3.60
C GLU A 157 2.72 -27.29 4.20
N PRO A 158 2.07 -26.46 3.37
CA PRO A 158 2.20 -26.39 1.90
C PRO A 158 3.39 -25.55 1.38
N VAL A 159 4.12 -24.86 2.27
CA VAL A 159 5.20 -23.93 1.89
C VAL A 159 6.32 -24.63 1.12
N GLN A 160 6.71 -25.84 1.55
CA GLN A 160 7.69 -26.64 0.84
C GLN A 160 7.30 -26.88 -0.62
N GLY A 161 6.06 -27.32 -0.88
CA GLY A 161 5.56 -27.55 -2.22
C GLY A 161 5.57 -26.30 -3.10
N TRP A 162 5.18 -25.15 -2.56
CA TRP A 162 5.24 -23.87 -3.29
C TRP A 162 6.66 -23.48 -3.66
N LEU A 163 7.61 -23.55 -2.73
CA LEU A 163 9.00 -23.14 -2.94
C LEU A 163 9.78 -24.10 -3.84
N GLN A 164 9.35 -25.36 -3.96
CA GLN A 164 9.88 -26.31 -4.93
C GLN A 164 9.43 -26.02 -6.38
N GLN A 165 8.24 -25.43 -6.53
CA GLN A 165 7.58 -25.23 -7.83
C GLN A 165 7.62 -23.78 -8.31
N GLY A 166 7.89 -22.82 -7.44
CA GLY A 166 7.76 -21.39 -7.71
C GLY A 166 8.68 -20.53 -6.87
N GLU A 167 8.51 -19.22 -7.02
CA GLU A 167 9.27 -18.21 -6.28
C GLU A 167 8.31 -17.19 -5.66
N VAL A 168 8.58 -16.84 -4.40
CA VAL A 168 7.95 -15.71 -3.73
C VAL A 168 8.96 -14.57 -3.69
N TRP A 169 8.59 -13.40 -4.22
CA TRP A 169 9.40 -12.20 -4.19
C TRP A 169 8.77 -11.20 -3.21
N VAL A 170 9.54 -10.73 -2.24
CA VAL A 170 9.05 -9.79 -1.22
C VAL A 170 9.89 -8.53 -1.25
N ALA A 171 9.29 -7.38 -1.55
CA ALA A 171 9.91 -6.06 -1.46
C ALA A 171 9.16 -5.22 -0.40
N PRO A 172 9.56 -5.31 0.89
CA PRO A 172 8.81 -4.69 1.99
C PRO A 172 8.82 -3.16 1.98
N MET A 173 9.77 -2.54 1.27
CA MET A 173 9.94 -1.09 1.29
C MET A 173 10.24 -0.52 -0.09
N VAL A 174 9.19 -0.11 -0.79
CA VAL A 174 9.28 0.55 -2.11
C VAL A 174 9.74 2.00 -1.98
N ASN A 175 9.37 2.73 -0.91
CA ASN A 175 9.68 4.14 -0.72
C ASN A 175 10.63 4.39 0.49
N PRO A 176 11.92 3.98 0.41
CA PRO A 176 12.83 4.08 1.55
C PRO A 176 13.14 5.53 1.96
N ASP A 177 13.18 6.47 1.02
CA ASP A 177 13.46 7.87 1.32
C ASP A 177 12.32 8.54 2.08
N GLY A 178 11.08 8.29 1.62
CA GLY A 178 9.91 8.76 2.32
C GLY A 178 9.83 8.15 3.71
N HIS A 179 10.06 6.84 3.83
CA HIS A 179 10.03 6.14 5.13
C HIS A 179 11.03 6.74 6.13
N GLU A 180 12.29 6.94 5.74
CA GLU A 180 13.28 7.58 6.63
C GLU A 180 12.90 9.02 6.99
N TYR A 181 12.32 9.77 6.06
CA TYR A 181 11.81 11.10 6.33
C TYR A 181 10.67 11.09 7.37
N THR A 182 9.82 10.05 7.39
CA THR A 182 8.80 9.90 8.44
C THR A 182 9.37 9.61 9.81
N ARG A 183 10.54 8.98 9.88
CA ARG A 183 11.21 8.67 11.14
C ARG A 183 11.95 9.86 11.74
N THR A 184 12.39 10.79 10.90
CA THR A 184 13.34 11.85 11.29
C THR A 184 12.74 13.25 11.27
N GLU A 185 11.79 13.53 10.38
CA GLU A 185 11.34 14.90 10.09
C GLU A 185 9.81 15.05 10.13
N ASN A 186 9.05 14.22 9.40
CA ASN A 186 7.59 14.32 9.35
C ASN A 186 6.91 12.95 9.30
N ARG A 187 6.44 12.47 10.45
CA ARG A 187 5.79 11.16 10.63
C ARG A 187 4.62 10.88 9.69
N LEU A 188 3.94 11.91 9.20
CA LEU A 188 2.75 11.79 8.34
C LEU A 188 3.06 12.03 6.85
N TRP A 189 4.34 12.11 6.48
CA TRP A 189 4.75 12.20 5.09
C TRP A 189 4.32 10.95 4.30
N ARG A 190 3.68 11.16 3.14
CA ARG A 190 3.15 10.09 2.29
C ARG A 190 4.06 9.77 1.10
N LYS A 191 4.45 10.80 0.35
CA LYS A 191 5.10 10.72 -0.97
C LYS A 191 6.55 10.19 -0.92
N ASN A 192 7.20 10.05 -2.06
CA ASN A 192 8.66 9.93 -2.09
C ASN A 192 9.35 11.29 -1.82
N ARG A 193 10.67 11.39 -2.04
CA ARG A 193 11.47 12.61 -1.76
C ARG A 193 11.96 13.36 -2.99
N ARG A 194 11.35 13.16 -4.16
CA ARG A 194 11.68 13.90 -5.40
C ARG A 194 11.58 15.42 -5.20
N ARG A 195 12.61 16.17 -5.59
CA ARG A 195 12.52 17.64 -5.69
C ARG A 195 11.85 18.03 -7.00
N ASN A 196 10.67 18.65 -6.93
CA ASN A 196 9.91 19.09 -8.10
C ASN A 196 10.41 20.48 -8.56
N ARG A 197 10.10 20.84 -9.82
CA ARG A 197 10.59 22.08 -10.47
C ARG A 197 10.09 23.35 -9.77
N ASP A 198 8.89 23.31 -9.20
CA ASP A 198 8.26 24.41 -8.47
C ASP A 198 8.74 24.52 -7.01
N GLY A 199 9.65 23.63 -6.59
CA GLY A 199 10.18 23.59 -5.23
C GLY A 199 9.38 22.72 -4.27
N SER A 200 8.22 22.18 -4.68
CA SER A 200 7.54 21.17 -3.88
C SER A 200 8.36 19.87 -3.82
N VAL A 201 8.03 18.99 -2.88
CA VAL A 201 8.74 17.73 -2.71
C VAL A 201 7.76 16.56 -2.79
N GLY A 202 8.20 15.50 -3.44
CA GLY A 202 7.53 14.22 -3.53
C GLY A 202 6.58 14.09 -4.70
N VAL A 203 6.46 12.85 -5.15
CA VAL A 203 5.42 12.28 -6.02
C VAL A 203 4.81 11.12 -5.25
N ASP A 204 3.50 10.91 -5.40
CA ASP A 204 2.83 9.74 -4.83
C ASP A 204 3.23 8.49 -5.63
N PRO A 205 3.97 7.52 -5.05
CA PRO A 205 4.42 6.35 -5.79
C PRO A 205 3.25 5.51 -6.33
N ASN A 206 2.11 5.47 -5.63
CA ASN A 206 0.93 4.72 -6.05
C ASN A 206 -0.04 5.54 -6.91
N ARG A 207 0.48 6.58 -7.58
CA ARG A 207 -0.17 7.34 -8.66
C ARG A 207 0.73 7.50 -9.89
N ASN A 208 1.87 6.80 -9.91
CA ASN A 208 2.92 6.97 -10.91
C ASN A 208 3.14 5.75 -11.80
N TYR A 209 2.35 4.69 -11.65
CA TYR A 209 2.35 3.54 -12.56
C TYR A 209 1.67 3.87 -13.89
N GLY A 210 1.92 3.08 -14.94
CA GLY A 210 1.62 3.46 -16.32
C GLY A 210 0.20 3.26 -16.79
N TYR A 211 -0.61 2.45 -16.09
CA TYR A 211 -1.96 2.13 -16.51
C TYR A 211 -2.93 3.24 -16.11
N MET A 212 -3.62 3.80 -17.10
CA MET A 212 -4.52 4.96 -16.94
C MET A 212 -3.87 6.16 -16.24
N TRP A 213 -2.54 6.28 -16.32
CA TRP A 213 -1.80 7.37 -15.69
C TRP A 213 -2.21 8.74 -16.23
N GLY A 214 -2.36 9.72 -15.33
CA GLY A 214 -2.63 11.11 -15.72
C GLY A 214 -4.03 11.34 -16.31
N THR A 215 -4.95 10.43 -16.02
CA THR A 215 -6.37 10.56 -16.34
C THR A 215 -6.97 11.77 -15.62
N LEU A 216 -7.43 12.77 -16.38
CA LEU A 216 -7.79 14.10 -15.84
C LEU A 216 -9.11 14.13 -15.05
N ASP A 217 -10.00 13.17 -15.27
CA ASP A 217 -11.27 13.03 -14.55
C ASP A 217 -11.13 12.26 -13.22
N VAL A 218 -9.94 11.68 -12.94
CA VAL A 218 -9.60 11.07 -11.64
C VAL A 218 -8.82 12.07 -10.78
N ASN A 219 -9.53 13.04 -10.21
CA ASN A 219 -8.94 14.17 -9.46
C ASN A 219 -8.19 13.79 -8.16
N THR A 220 -8.43 12.60 -7.63
CA THR A 220 -7.64 11.94 -6.56
C THR A 220 -6.26 11.47 -7.03
N SER A 221 -5.94 11.70 -8.30
CA SER A 221 -4.63 11.58 -8.94
C SER A 221 -4.23 12.97 -9.44
N SER A 222 -3.67 13.79 -8.55
CA SER A 222 -3.50 15.22 -8.81
C SER A 222 -2.35 15.54 -9.76
N HIS A 223 -2.52 16.55 -10.61
CA HIS A 223 -1.46 17.13 -11.43
C HIS A 223 -0.75 18.33 -10.78
N VAL A 224 -1.14 18.70 -9.56
CA VAL A 224 -0.54 19.80 -8.79
C VAL A 224 0.62 19.24 -7.95
N PRO A 225 1.87 19.67 -8.17
CA PRO A 225 3.02 19.06 -7.48
C PRO A 225 3.02 19.15 -5.96
N ALA A 226 2.30 20.10 -5.38
CA ALA A 226 2.18 20.27 -3.95
C ALA A 226 1.23 19.26 -3.29
N ASP A 227 0.28 18.68 -4.04
CA ASP A 227 -0.75 17.80 -3.49
C ASP A 227 -0.15 16.46 -3.02
N GLU A 228 -0.78 15.84 -2.01
CA GLU A 228 -0.36 14.55 -1.46
C GLU A 228 -0.51 13.39 -2.45
N THR A 229 -1.41 13.53 -3.42
CA THR A 229 -1.69 12.54 -4.48
C THR A 229 -1.09 12.92 -5.83
N TYR A 230 -0.04 13.76 -5.85
CA TYR A 230 0.60 14.20 -7.08
C TYR A 230 1.13 13.03 -7.93
N VAL A 231 0.64 12.91 -9.17
CA VAL A 231 0.92 11.80 -10.11
C VAL A 231 2.33 11.80 -10.69
N GLY A 232 3.09 12.88 -10.49
CA GLY A 232 4.40 13.08 -11.10
C GLY A 232 4.35 13.72 -12.49
N PRO A 233 5.52 13.98 -13.11
CA PRO A 233 5.60 14.63 -14.42
C PRO A 233 5.30 13.69 -15.61
N ARG A 234 5.39 12.38 -15.42
CA ARG A 234 5.06 11.32 -16.39
C ARG A 234 4.94 9.98 -15.66
N ALA A 235 4.25 9.01 -16.25
CA ALA A 235 4.30 7.63 -15.77
C ALA A 235 5.76 7.15 -15.59
N PHE A 236 6.01 6.42 -14.51
CA PHE A 236 7.31 5.89 -14.12
C PHE A 236 8.41 6.98 -14.06
N SER A 237 8.06 8.18 -13.63
CA SER A 237 9.02 9.26 -13.39
C SER A 237 9.87 9.00 -12.15
N GLU A 238 9.36 8.26 -11.18
CA GLU A 238 10.04 8.00 -9.92
C GLU A 238 10.95 6.78 -10.03
N PRO A 239 12.20 6.85 -9.54
CA PRO A 239 13.13 5.73 -9.62
C PRO A 239 12.66 4.52 -8.80
N GLU A 240 11.95 4.74 -7.69
CA GLU A 240 11.34 3.68 -6.88
C GLU A 240 10.31 2.88 -7.69
N VAL A 241 9.41 3.59 -8.37
CA VAL A 241 8.35 2.99 -9.19
C VAL A 241 8.94 2.31 -10.44
N ARG A 242 10.03 2.87 -11.01
CA ARG A 242 10.78 2.19 -12.08
C ARG A 242 11.42 0.89 -11.63
N ALA A 243 11.92 0.81 -10.39
CA ALA A 243 12.49 -0.43 -9.86
C ALA A 243 11.43 -1.54 -9.79
N VAL A 244 10.23 -1.23 -9.30
CA VAL A 244 9.09 -2.16 -9.29
C VAL A 244 8.68 -2.53 -10.72
N ARG A 245 8.57 -1.54 -11.62
CA ARG A 245 8.28 -1.76 -13.05
C ARG A 245 9.24 -2.77 -13.67
N ASP A 246 10.54 -2.53 -13.50
CA ASP A 246 11.58 -3.36 -14.09
C ASP A 246 11.61 -4.75 -13.47
N LEU A 247 11.31 -4.88 -12.18
CA LEU A 247 11.15 -6.17 -11.52
C LEU A 247 9.99 -6.97 -12.12
N VAL A 248 8.78 -6.40 -12.17
CA VAL A 248 7.59 -7.09 -12.71
C VAL A 248 7.79 -7.46 -14.17
N ALA A 249 8.30 -6.54 -15.00
CA ALA A 249 8.55 -6.78 -16.42
C ALA A 249 9.59 -7.90 -16.66
N ARG A 250 10.56 -8.06 -15.76
CA ARG A 250 11.57 -9.12 -15.85
C ARG A 250 11.08 -10.46 -15.31
N GLN A 251 10.31 -10.44 -14.23
CA GLN A 251 9.94 -11.65 -13.51
C GLN A 251 8.63 -12.27 -14.02
N LEU A 252 7.73 -11.46 -14.58
CA LEU A 252 6.41 -11.87 -15.08
C LEU A 252 5.63 -12.63 -14.00
N PHE A 253 5.29 -11.93 -12.92
CA PHE A 253 4.57 -12.53 -11.80
C PHE A 253 3.17 -12.97 -12.22
N GLY A 254 2.76 -14.16 -11.76
CA GLY A 254 1.39 -14.66 -11.91
C GLY A 254 0.41 -14.12 -10.87
N GLY A 255 0.87 -13.19 -10.02
CA GLY A 255 0.04 -12.46 -9.07
C GLY A 255 0.88 -11.47 -8.26
N VAL A 256 0.27 -10.34 -7.90
CA VAL A 256 0.91 -9.27 -7.11
C VAL A 256 -0.01 -8.85 -5.97
N LEU A 257 0.53 -8.81 -4.76
CA LEU A 257 -0.19 -8.30 -3.60
C LEU A 257 0.57 -7.13 -2.99
N THR A 258 -0.08 -5.98 -2.84
CA THR A 258 0.53 -4.77 -2.28
C THR A 258 -0.11 -4.41 -0.95
N TYR A 259 0.71 -4.19 0.07
CA TYR A 259 0.27 -3.81 1.40
C TYR A 259 0.32 -2.29 1.55
N HIS A 260 -0.78 -1.76 2.08
CA HIS A 260 -0.99 -0.38 2.47
C HIS A 260 -1.57 -0.34 3.88
N SER A 261 -1.76 0.86 4.43
CA SER A 261 -2.60 1.04 5.61
C SER A 261 -3.21 2.43 5.57
N TYR A 262 -4.39 2.67 6.09
CA TYR A 262 -5.20 1.78 6.90
C TYR A 262 -6.60 1.70 6.27
N SER A 263 -7.46 0.84 6.81
CA SER A 263 -8.93 0.82 6.67
C SER A 263 -9.48 -0.61 6.82
N GLN A 264 -8.62 -1.63 6.84
CA GLN A 264 -9.02 -3.04 6.77
C GLN A 264 -9.85 -3.32 5.51
N LEU A 265 -9.21 -3.24 4.34
CA LEU A 265 -9.84 -3.47 3.03
C LEU A 265 -9.04 -4.47 2.21
N LEU A 266 -9.74 -5.19 1.35
CA LEU A 266 -9.17 -6.05 0.30
C LEU A 266 -9.66 -5.52 -1.04
N LEU A 267 -8.81 -4.78 -1.73
CA LEU A 267 -9.16 -4.03 -2.93
C LEU A 267 -8.69 -4.76 -4.17
N TYR A 268 -9.60 -5.01 -5.10
CA TYR A 268 -9.31 -5.50 -6.46
C TYR A 268 -9.54 -4.40 -7.51
N PRO A 269 -8.88 -4.48 -8.68
CA PRO A 269 -9.11 -3.57 -9.80
C PRO A 269 -10.59 -3.47 -10.21
N TRP A 270 -11.04 -2.36 -10.80
CA TRP A 270 -10.26 -1.16 -11.12
C TRP A 270 -10.32 -0.11 -10.01
N GLY A 271 -9.22 0.61 -9.82
CA GLY A 271 -9.14 1.87 -9.09
C GLY A 271 -9.60 3.06 -9.94
N TYR A 272 -9.23 3.11 -11.22
CA TYR A 272 -9.38 4.33 -12.02
C TYR A 272 -10.82 4.62 -12.47
N THR A 273 -11.68 3.60 -12.42
CA THR A 273 -13.07 3.67 -12.91
C THR A 273 -14.02 2.92 -11.98
N SER A 274 -15.29 3.32 -11.97
CA SER A 274 -16.37 2.58 -11.32
C SER A 274 -16.88 1.41 -12.16
N GLU A 275 -16.49 1.33 -13.44
CA GLU A 275 -16.79 0.17 -14.26
C GLU A 275 -16.02 -1.04 -13.71
N PRO A 276 -16.64 -2.24 -13.71
CA PRO A 276 -15.95 -3.45 -13.28
C PRO A 276 -14.87 -3.85 -14.28
N VAL A 277 -13.98 -4.75 -13.87
CA VAL A 277 -13.11 -5.49 -14.79
C VAL A 277 -13.98 -6.18 -15.85
N GLU A 278 -13.61 -5.98 -17.11
CA GLU A 278 -14.41 -6.38 -18.26
C GLU A 278 -14.43 -7.89 -18.47
N ASP A 279 -13.33 -8.58 -18.14
CA ASP A 279 -13.28 -10.04 -18.15
C ASP A 279 -13.99 -10.61 -16.91
N GLU A 280 -15.14 -11.25 -17.13
CA GLU A 280 -15.96 -11.80 -16.05
C GLU A 280 -15.26 -12.93 -15.27
N ALA A 281 -14.34 -13.67 -15.91
CA ALA A 281 -13.61 -14.75 -15.27
C ALA A 281 -12.53 -14.19 -14.34
N ASP A 282 -11.77 -13.20 -14.79
CA ASP A 282 -10.75 -12.53 -13.97
C ASP A 282 -11.39 -11.74 -12.82
N LEU A 283 -12.49 -11.03 -13.09
CA LEU A 283 -13.27 -10.35 -12.06
C LEU A 283 -13.79 -11.34 -11.02
N GLY A 284 -14.35 -12.47 -11.48
CA GLY A 284 -14.82 -13.55 -10.61
C GLY A 284 -13.70 -14.08 -9.73
N GLU A 285 -12.55 -14.38 -10.34
CA GLU A 285 -11.37 -14.89 -9.65
C GLU A 285 -10.86 -13.92 -8.57
N MET A 286 -10.66 -12.64 -8.90
CA MET A 286 -10.16 -11.65 -7.94
C MET A 286 -11.16 -11.38 -6.80
N ARG A 287 -12.46 -11.40 -7.09
CA ARG A 287 -13.51 -11.25 -6.07
C ARG A 287 -13.58 -12.44 -5.12
N GLU A 288 -13.54 -13.66 -5.66
CA GLU A 288 -13.52 -14.89 -4.87
C GLU A 288 -12.27 -14.92 -3.99
N LEU A 289 -11.11 -14.60 -4.56
CA LEU A 289 -9.84 -14.54 -3.82
C LEU A 289 -9.89 -13.53 -2.67
N ALA A 290 -10.43 -12.33 -2.91
CA ALA A 290 -10.59 -11.31 -1.87
C ALA A 290 -11.59 -11.74 -0.77
N GLU A 291 -12.69 -12.40 -1.12
CA GLU A 291 -13.66 -12.92 -0.15
C GLU A 291 -13.07 -14.05 0.70
N GLU A 292 -12.34 -14.98 0.09
CA GLU A 292 -11.65 -16.07 0.80
C GLU A 292 -10.60 -15.52 1.77
N MET A 293 -9.79 -14.54 1.33
CA MET A 293 -8.85 -13.82 2.18
C MET A 293 -9.56 -13.12 3.35
N HIS A 294 -10.72 -12.49 3.12
CA HIS A 294 -11.52 -11.89 4.20
C HIS A 294 -11.91 -12.93 5.26
N GLN A 295 -12.45 -14.08 4.85
CA GLN A 295 -12.86 -15.12 5.79
C GLN A 295 -11.67 -15.67 6.60
N LEU A 296 -10.52 -15.84 5.95
CA LEU A 296 -9.28 -16.29 6.59
C LEU A 296 -8.78 -15.29 7.65
N ILE A 297 -8.76 -13.99 7.32
CA ILE A 297 -8.38 -12.93 8.27
C ILE A 297 -9.34 -12.92 9.46
N LYS A 298 -10.65 -12.91 9.18
CA LYS A 298 -11.70 -12.90 10.20
C LYS A 298 -11.62 -14.11 11.13
N GLY A 299 -11.20 -15.26 10.62
CA GLY A 299 -11.05 -16.50 11.39
C GLY A 299 -9.96 -16.46 12.47
N VAL A 300 -9.01 -15.52 12.41
CA VAL A 300 -7.91 -15.45 13.39
C VAL A 300 -8.30 -14.65 14.63
N HIS A 301 -8.64 -13.36 14.43
CA HIS A 301 -8.91 -12.42 15.52
C HIS A 301 -10.32 -11.81 15.48
N GLY A 302 -11.17 -12.21 14.52
CA GLY A 302 -12.49 -11.62 14.30
C GLY A 302 -12.47 -10.29 13.53
N THR A 303 -11.28 -9.79 13.17
CA THR A 303 -11.11 -8.55 12.41
C THR A 303 -11.73 -8.65 11.02
N THR A 304 -12.52 -7.66 10.62
CA THR A 304 -13.17 -7.64 9.31
C THR A 304 -12.39 -6.77 8.34
N TYR A 305 -11.93 -7.38 7.26
CA TYR A 305 -11.37 -6.67 6.10
C TYR A 305 -12.39 -6.72 4.96
N THR A 306 -12.88 -5.58 4.47
CA THR A 306 -13.97 -5.57 3.48
C THR A 306 -13.44 -5.79 2.06
N PRO A 307 -13.87 -6.85 1.33
CA PRO A 307 -13.59 -7.01 -0.09
C PRO A 307 -14.41 -6.03 -0.92
N GLN A 308 -13.76 -5.26 -1.79
CA GLN A 308 -14.44 -4.32 -2.67
C GLN A 308 -13.58 -3.92 -3.86
N GLN A 309 -14.19 -3.42 -4.92
CA GLN A 309 -13.42 -2.81 -6.01
C GLN A 309 -12.73 -1.55 -5.50
N SER A 310 -11.49 -1.32 -5.90
CA SER A 310 -10.65 -0.22 -5.41
C SER A 310 -11.33 1.15 -5.55
N SER A 311 -12.01 1.41 -6.67
CA SER A 311 -12.76 2.64 -6.89
C SER A 311 -13.93 2.89 -5.93
N GLN A 312 -14.42 1.86 -5.22
CA GLN A 312 -15.47 2.00 -4.20
C GLN A 312 -14.95 2.65 -2.91
N LEU A 313 -13.64 2.59 -2.65
CA LEU A 313 -13.00 3.40 -1.62
C LEU A 313 -12.96 4.86 -2.09
N TYR A 314 -12.27 5.11 -3.19
CA TYR A 314 -12.34 6.31 -4.02
C TYR A 314 -11.61 6.04 -5.35
N PRO A 315 -11.95 6.74 -6.44
CA PRO A 315 -11.25 6.58 -7.72
C PRO A 315 -9.74 6.80 -7.56
N THR A 316 -8.88 6.04 -8.23
CA THR A 316 -7.41 6.20 -8.20
C THR A 316 -6.81 5.77 -9.53
N ALA A 317 -5.89 6.54 -10.11
CA ALA A 317 -5.31 6.22 -11.40
C ALA A 317 -3.78 6.15 -11.32
N GLY A 318 -3.19 5.25 -12.09
CA GLY A 318 -1.75 4.99 -12.03
C GLY A 318 -1.31 4.31 -10.73
N ASP A 319 -2.18 3.51 -10.11
CA ASP A 319 -1.81 2.67 -8.98
C ASP A 319 -1.20 1.33 -9.42
N THR A 320 -0.61 0.63 -8.47
CA THR A 320 0.13 -0.61 -8.72
C THR A 320 -0.77 -1.74 -9.19
N ALA A 321 -1.97 -1.90 -8.60
CA ALA A 321 -2.83 -3.05 -8.84
C ALA A 321 -3.53 -2.96 -10.20
N ASP A 322 -4.00 -1.77 -10.57
CA ASP A 322 -4.53 -1.51 -11.90
C ASP A 322 -3.44 -1.72 -12.96
N TRP A 323 -2.19 -1.33 -12.69
CA TRP A 323 -1.12 -1.51 -13.67
C TRP A 323 -0.64 -2.95 -13.83
N THR A 324 -0.49 -3.71 -12.75
CA THR A 324 -0.09 -5.12 -12.85
C THR A 324 -1.17 -5.96 -13.51
N TYR A 325 -2.45 -5.73 -13.22
CA TYR A 325 -3.54 -6.41 -13.91
C TYR A 325 -3.66 -5.93 -15.36
N GLY A 326 -3.81 -4.63 -15.60
CA GLY A 326 -4.11 -4.10 -16.93
C GLY A 326 -3.02 -4.22 -17.99
N GLU A 327 -1.74 -4.40 -17.59
CA GLU A 327 -0.63 -4.58 -18.54
C GLU A 327 -0.13 -6.04 -18.62
N TYR A 328 -0.35 -6.87 -17.59
CA TYR A 328 0.22 -8.22 -17.49
C TYR A 328 -0.79 -9.33 -17.23
N ASP A 329 -2.08 -9.03 -17.10
CA ASP A 329 -3.15 -9.97 -16.72
C ASP A 329 -2.84 -10.71 -15.40
N ALA A 330 -2.04 -10.11 -14.53
CA ALA A 330 -1.67 -10.69 -13.25
C ALA A 330 -2.74 -10.36 -12.20
N PRO A 331 -3.41 -11.36 -11.57
CA PRO A 331 -4.30 -11.11 -10.44
C PRO A 331 -3.62 -10.24 -9.40
N SER A 332 -4.20 -9.08 -9.11
CA SER A 332 -3.56 -8.09 -8.27
C SER A 332 -4.50 -7.56 -7.20
N LEU A 333 -4.08 -7.61 -5.94
CA LEU A 333 -4.86 -7.12 -4.81
C LEU A 333 -4.08 -6.10 -4.00
N THR A 334 -4.78 -5.07 -3.50
CA THR A 334 -4.27 -4.15 -2.49
C THR A 334 -4.90 -4.48 -1.14
N VAL A 335 -4.08 -4.64 -0.10
CA VAL A 335 -4.55 -4.85 1.26
C VAL A 335 -4.33 -3.57 2.06
N GLU A 336 -5.40 -2.92 2.50
CA GLU A 336 -5.33 -1.83 3.48
C GLU A 336 -5.36 -2.46 4.87
N LEU A 337 -4.22 -2.47 5.56
CA LEU A 337 -4.04 -3.11 6.86
C LEU A 337 -4.76 -2.37 8.01
N ARG A 338 -4.55 -2.86 9.23
CA ARG A 338 -5.00 -2.19 10.46
C ARG A 338 -4.51 -0.74 10.56
N PRO A 339 -5.22 0.09 11.34
CA PRO A 339 -6.52 -0.20 11.97
C PRO A 339 -7.69 0.11 11.01
N ALA A 340 -8.93 0.04 11.49
CA ALA A 340 -10.10 0.37 10.67
C ALA A 340 -10.28 1.87 10.44
N SER A 341 -9.81 2.71 11.38
CA SER A 341 -10.08 4.15 11.34
C SER A 341 -8.93 5.01 11.87
N ALA A 342 -8.97 6.31 11.55
CA ALA A 342 -8.06 7.29 12.15
C ALA A 342 -8.18 7.35 13.68
N LEU A 343 -9.37 7.10 14.24
CA LEU A 343 -9.62 7.15 15.69
C LEU A 343 -8.93 6.01 16.46
N ASP A 344 -8.71 4.89 15.78
CA ASP A 344 -8.05 3.68 16.31
C ASP A 344 -6.53 3.68 16.11
N GLY A 345 -5.97 4.75 15.54
CA GLY A 345 -4.54 4.91 15.34
C GLY A 345 -4.16 5.27 13.92
N GLY A 346 -5.02 5.05 12.92
CA GLY A 346 -4.74 5.34 11.51
C GLY A 346 -3.32 4.92 11.09
N PHE A 347 -2.54 5.86 10.55
CA PHE A 347 -1.15 5.62 10.11
C PHE A 347 -0.14 5.46 11.26
N VAL A 348 -0.52 5.74 12.50
CA VAL A 348 0.33 5.68 13.71
C VAL A 348 -0.13 4.51 14.56
N LEU A 349 -0.04 3.30 14.01
CA LEU A 349 -0.45 2.09 14.70
C LEU A 349 0.59 1.70 15.77
N PRO A 350 0.20 1.44 17.04
CA PRO A 350 1.14 1.06 18.08
C PRO A 350 1.95 -0.21 17.74
N PRO A 351 3.24 -0.31 18.12
CA PRO A 351 4.07 -1.48 17.80
C PRO A 351 3.54 -2.82 18.31
N ASP A 352 2.78 -2.84 19.41
CA ASP A 352 2.17 -4.07 19.94
C ASP A 352 1.05 -4.63 19.04
N GLN A 353 0.60 -3.87 18.03
CA GLN A 353 -0.35 -4.30 17.01
C GLN A 353 0.34 -4.94 15.79
N ILE A 354 1.67 -4.88 15.67
CA ILE A 354 2.39 -5.48 14.53
C ILE A 354 2.11 -6.98 14.47
N GLN A 355 2.32 -7.69 15.58
CA GLN A 355 2.14 -9.13 15.65
C GLN A 355 0.66 -9.55 15.43
N PRO A 356 -0.35 -8.94 16.10
CA PRO A 356 -1.76 -9.20 15.79
C PRO A 356 -2.14 -8.93 14.32
N CYS A 357 -1.62 -7.87 13.71
CA CYS A 357 -1.88 -7.54 12.30
C CYS A 357 -1.26 -8.58 11.35
N TRP A 358 -0.04 -9.04 11.65
CA TRP A 358 0.58 -10.13 10.91
C TRP A 358 -0.19 -11.44 11.05
N GLU A 359 -0.56 -11.83 12.28
CA GLU A 359 -1.24 -13.10 12.55
C GLU A 359 -2.55 -13.26 11.78
N GLU A 360 -3.35 -12.19 11.68
CA GLU A 360 -4.59 -12.20 10.89
C GLU A 360 -4.34 -12.19 9.38
N ASN A 361 -3.31 -11.47 8.89
CA ASN A 361 -3.02 -11.38 7.46
C ASN A 361 -2.23 -12.57 6.91
N ARG A 362 -1.51 -13.31 7.77
CA ARG A 362 -0.73 -14.50 7.41
C ARG A 362 -1.54 -15.51 6.60
N PRO A 363 -2.69 -16.06 7.06
CA PRO A 363 -3.42 -17.05 6.29
C PRO A 363 -3.90 -16.52 4.93
N ALA A 364 -4.27 -15.24 4.83
CA ALA A 364 -4.63 -14.61 3.56
C ALA A 364 -3.44 -14.51 2.59
N ALA A 365 -2.25 -14.13 3.09
CA ALA A 365 -1.03 -14.10 2.28
C ALA A 365 -0.65 -15.49 1.76
N LEU A 366 -0.73 -16.51 2.63
CA LEU A 366 -0.46 -17.90 2.26
C LEU A 366 -1.48 -18.43 1.23
N HIS A 367 -2.75 -18.04 1.36
CA HIS A 367 -3.79 -18.37 0.38
C HIS A 367 -3.54 -17.73 -0.98
N PHE A 368 -3.09 -16.47 -1.02
CA PHE A 368 -2.67 -15.82 -2.26
C PHE A 368 -1.48 -16.53 -2.91
N ILE A 369 -0.51 -17.01 -2.12
CA ILE A 369 0.60 -17.84 -2.62
C ILE A 369 0.06 -19.15 -3.21
N ASP A 370 -0.86 -19.84 -2.53
CA ASP A 370 -1.44 -21.10 -3.02
C ASP A 370 -2.21 -20.90 -4.32
N HIS A 371 -2.95 -19.80 -4.44
CA HIS A 371 -3.67 -19.44 -5.66
C HIS A 371 -2.74 -19.36 -6.87
N VAL A 372 -1.58 -18.72 -6.71
CA VAL A 372 -0.60 -18.50 -7.79
C VAL A 372 0.35 -19.70 -7.98
N LEU A 373 0.81 -20.33 -6.89
CA LEU A 373 1.86 -21.36 -6.86
C LEU A 373 1.36 -22.79 -6.58
N GLY A 374 0.13 -22.98 -6.11
CA GLY A 374 -0.47 -24.28 -5.79
C GLY A 374 -1.19 -24.97 -6.96
N ARG A 375 -1.72 -24.21 -7.93
CA ARG A 375 -2.44 -24.78 -9.10
C ARG A 375 -1.49 -25.40 -10.14
N PRO A 376 -1.79 -26.51 -10.84
CA PRO A 376 -0.94 -26.99 -11.93
C PRO A 376 -0.80 -25.92 -13.03
N ALA A 377 0.36 -25.83 -13.68
CA ALA A 377 0.52 -24.94 -14.84
C ALA A 377 -0.53 -25.31 -15.92
N ARG A 378 -1.29 -24.31 -16.40
CA ARG A 378 -2.27 -24.49 -17.47
C ARG A 378 -1.60 -24.78 -18.81
#